data_AF-A0A2E1VPS4-F1
#
_entry.id   AF-A0A2E1VPS4-F1
#
_cell.length_a   1.000
_cell.length_b   1.000
_cell.length_c   1.000
_cell.angle_alpha   90.00
_cell.angle_beta   90.00
_cell.angle_gamma   90.00
#
_symmetry.space_group_name_H-M   'P 1'
#
loop_
_entity.id
_entity.type
_entity.pdbx_description
1 polymer ?
#
loop_
_entity_poly.entity_id
_entity_poly.type
_entity_poly.pdbx_seq_one_letter_code
_entity_poly.pdbx_strand_id
1 'polypeptide(L)'
;MAKLGPLLAAGAVVALAALPKPSVCGSSERARASEAFAYLAQVEAMQQRFRARTGHFADSLDQLEPGLTQPKYFRVWELHGVAENDNWTVQLERWPPSEEAGAYRVVWTSAGFDSLNSDLPQRLIPIF
;
A
#
# COMPACT_ATOMS: atom_id res chain seq x y z
N MET A 1 3.38 78.22 -0.18
CA MET A 1 4.56 77.40 0.15
C MET A 1 4.09 76.22 0.98
N ALA A 2 4.11 75.02 0.41
CA ALA A 2 3.57 73.81 1.02
C ALA A 2 4.61 73.12 1.94
N LYS A 3 4.16 72.62 3.09
CA LYS A 3 4.92 71.66 3.90
C LYS A 3 3.92 70.71 4.60
N LEU A 4 3.55 69.63 3.89
CA LEU A 4 2.94 68.44 4.47
C LEU A 4 4.01 67.35 4.53
N GLY A 5 4.37 66.90 5.73
CA GLY A 5 4.85 65.55 5.99
C GLY A 5 3.69 64.79 6.64
N PRO A 6 3.41 63.53 6.27
CA PRO A 6 4.27 62.43 6.70
C PRO A 6 4.53 61.38 5.60
N LEU A 7 5.75 60.84 5.56
CA LEU A 7 6.05 59.62 4.82
C LEU A 7 5.60 58.43 5.68
N LEU A 8 4.35 58.00 5.51
CA LEU A 8 3.93 56.67 5.91
C LEU A 8 4.66 55.68 4.98
N ALA A 9 5.72 55.05 5.47
CA ALA A 9 6.34 53.92 4.78
C ALA A 9 5.38 52.72 4.90
N ALA A 10 4.47 52.60 3.92
CA ALA A 10 3.67 51.41 3.74
C ALA A 10 4.60 50.28 3.29
N GLY A 11 5.07 49.46 4.23
CA GLY A 11 5.76 48.22 3.93
C GLY A 11 4.82 47.28 3.18
N ALA A 12 5.02 47.16 1.87
CA ALA A 12 4.36 46.14 1.08
C ALA A 12 4.97 44.78 1.47
N VAL A 13 4.33 44.08 2.40
CA VAL A 13 4.57 42.65 2.61
C VAL A 13 3.90 41.93 1.45
N VAL A 14 4.69 41.58 0.44
CA VAL A 14 4.25 40.63 -0.58
C VAL A 14 4.25 39.26 0.10
N ALA A 15 3.10 38.85 0.63
CA ALA A 15 2.90 37.48 1.07
C ALA A 15 3.01 36.59 -0.19
N LEU A 16 4.11 35.85 -0.32
CA LEU A 16 4.16 34.72 -1.24
C LEU A 16 3.11 33.72 -0.77
N ALA A 17 1.94 33.72 -1.42
CA ALA A 17 1.00 32.64 -1.30
C ALA A 17 1.74 31.36 -1.73
N ALA A 18 2.04 30.49 -0.77
CA ALA A 18 2.53 29.16 -1.07
C ALA A 18 1.44 28.44 -1.85
N LEU A 19 1.62 28.31 -3.16
CA LEU A 19 0.80 27.39 -3.96
C LEU A 19 0.89 26.00 -3.28
N PRO A 20 -0.23 25.30 -3.04
CA PRO A 20 -0.18 23.97 -2.44
C PRO A 20 0.71 23.10 -3.33
N LYS A 21 1.82 22.58 -2.77
CA LYS A 21 2.67 21.63 -3.48
C LYS A 21 1.79 20.43 -3.86
N PRO A 22 1.83 19.95 -5.11
CA PRO A 22 1.24 18.65 -5.41
C PRO A 22 1.94 17.63 -4.51
N SER A 23 1.16 16.91 -3.70
CA SER A 23 1.68 15.90 -2.79
C SER A 23 2.27 14.75 -3.61
N VAL A 24 3.57 14.81 -3.91
CA VAL A 24 4.32 13.72 -4.55
C VAL A 24 4.21 12.41 -3.73
N CYS A 25 3.86 12.52 -2.44
CA CYS A 25 3.60 11.39 -1.55
C CYS A 25 2.43 10.50 -2.01
N GLY A 26 1.34 11.06 -2.55
CA GLY A 26 0.14 10.28 -2.88
C GLY A 26 0.28 9.38 -4.12
N SER A 27 1.08 9.79 -5.11
CA SER A 27 1.43 8.91 -6.24
C SER A 27 2.34 7.78 -5.78
N SER A 28 3.25 8.04 -4.84
CA SER A 28 4.16 7.03 -4.31
C SER A 28 3.45 5.98 -3.46
N GLU A 29 2.44 6.34 -2.68
CA GLU A 29 1.72 5.36 -1.86
C GLU A 29 0.81 4.50 -2.71
N ARG A 30 0.19 5.05 -3.77
CA ARG A 30 -0.53 4.25 -4.75
C ARG A 30 0.39 3.25 -5.45
N ALA A 31 1.62 3.66 -5.81
CA ALA A 31 2.60 2.74 -6.39
C ALA A 31 2.97 1.59 -5.43
N ARG A 32 3.18 1.90 -4.13
CA ARG A 32 3.42 0.88 -3.10
C ARG A 32 2.24 -0.06 -2.91
N ALA A 33 1.01 0.45 -2.91
CA ALA A 33 -0.18 -0.38 -2.88
C ALA A 33 -0.20 -1.31 -4.11
N SER A 34 0.08 -0.80 -5.31
CA SER A 34 0.21 -1.65 -6.50
C SER A 34 1.30 -2.71 -6.38
N GLU A 35 2.45 -2.41 -5.76
CA GLU A 35 3.50 -3.40 -5.46
C GLU A 35 2.99 -4.51 -4.52
N ALA A 36 2.20 -4.17 -3.50
CA ALA A 36 1.59 -5.17 -2.61
C ALA A 36 0.62 -6.08 -3.36
N PHE A 37 -0.24 -5.52 -4.22
CA PHE A 37 -1.17 -6.31 -5.05
C PHE A 37 -0.41 -7.21 -6.05
N ALA A 38 0.67 -6.71 -6.65
CA ALA A 38 1.50 -7.51 -7.56
C ALA A 38 2.18 -8.68 -6.83
N TYR A 39 2.71 -8.44 -5.63
CA TYR A 39 3.27 -9.48 -4.77
C TYR A 39 2.22 -10.54 -4.41
N LEU A 40 1.02 -10.12 -4.01
CA LEU A 40 -0.07 -11.02 -3.64
C LEU A 40 -0.59 -11.85 -4.82
N ALA A 41 -0.72 -11.25 -6.00
CA ALA A 41 -1.05 -11.97 -7.22
C ALA A 41 0.03 -12.99 -7.62
N GLN A 42 1.30 -12.68 -7.35
CA GLN A 42 2.41 -13.63 -7.53
C GLN A 42 2.28 -14.82 -6.56
N VAL A 43 1.98 -14.58 -5.28
CA VAL A 43 1.72 -15.63 -4.28
C VAL A 43 0.54 -16.51 -4.71
N GLU A 44 -0.53 -15.91 -5.23
CA GLU A 44 -1.68 -16.65 -5.76
C GLU A 44 -1.26 -17.57 -6.92
N ALA A 45 -0.50 -17.06 -7.89
CA ALA A 45 -0.01 -17.88 -8.99
C ALA A 45 0.90 -19.03 -8.51
N MET A 46 1.71 -18.80 -7.47
CA MET A 46 2.52 -19.85 -6.85
C MET A 46 1.67 -20.90 -6.15
N GLN A 47 0.64 -20.47 -5.42
CA GLN A 47 -0.32 -21.36 -4.77
C GLN A 47 -1.02 -22.27 -5.77
N GLN A 48 -1.50 -21.72 -6.90
CA GLN A 48 -2.12 -22.52 -7.95
C GLN A 48 -1.14 -23.55 -8.55
N ARG A 49 0.12 -23.17 -8.78
CA ARG A 49 1.16 -24.09 -9.25
C ARG A 49 1.53 -25.15 -8.22
N PHE A 50 1.57 -24.79 -6.94
CA PHE A 50 1.84 -25.73 -5.86
C PHE A 50 0.72 -26.77 -5.77
N ARG A 51 -0.54 -26.31 -5.70
CA ARG A 51 -1.72 -27.18 -5.67
C ARG A 51 -1.82 -28.10 -6.89
N ALA A 52 -1.50 -27.61 -8.08
CA ALA A 52 -1.45 -28.44 -9.29
C ALA A 52 -0.45 -29.61 -9.20
N ARG A 53 0.61 -29.47 -8.38
CA ARG A 53 1.64 -30.51 -8.19
C ARG A 53 1.35 -31.44 -7.01
N THR A 54 0.77 -30.92 -5.93
CA THR A 54 0.65 -31.62 -4.64
C THR A 54 -0.78 -32.00 -4.27
N GLY A 55 -1.77 -31.45 -4.97
CA GLY A 55 -3.20 -31.64 -4.70
C GLY A 55 -3.76 -30.79 -3.56
N HIS A 56 -2.96 -29.93 -2.92
CA HIS A 56 -3.37 -29.05 -1.82
C HIS A 56 -2.62 -27.71 -1.88
N PHE A 57 -3.17 -26.66 -1.28
CA PHE A 57 -2.47 -25.39 -1.12
C PHE A 57 -1.35 -25.48 -0.08
N ALA A 58 -0.35 -24.62 -0.20
CA ALA A 58 0.76 -24.51 0.75
C ALA A 58 0.31 -23.78 2.02
N ASP A 59 0.93 -24.18 3.14
CA ASP A 59 0.72 -23.60 4.47
C ASP A 59 1.87 -22.66 4.88
N SER A 60 2.84 -22.41 4.01
CA SER A 60 3.91 -21.43 4.26
C SER A 60 4.52 -20.90 2.96
N LEU A 61 5.07 -19.67 3.01
CA LEU A 61 5.71 -19.07 1.84
C LEU A 61 6.97 -19.83 1.39
N ASP A 62 7.69 -20.45 2.33
CA ASP A 62 8.88 -21.24 2.01
C ASP A 62 8.56 -22.50 1.21
N GLN A 63 7.36 -23.07 1.36
CA GLN A 63 6.89 -24.18 0.51
C GLN A 63 6.62 -23.73 -0.93
N LEU A 64 6.26 -22.46 -1.12
CA LEU A 64 6.01 -21.89 -2.44
C LEU A 64 7.31 -21.52 -3.15
N GLU A 65 8.12 -20.70 -2.49
CA GLU A 65 9.43 -20.26 -2.97
C GLU A 65 10.33 -19.89 -1.78
N PRO A 66 11.36 -20.72 -1.48
CA PRO A 66 12.32 -20.39 -0.44
C PRO A 66 13.03 -19.06 -0.74
N GLY A 67 12.96 -18.12 0.21
CA GLY A 67 13.59 -16.82 0.05
C GLY A 67 12.82 -15.84 -0.85
N LEU A 68 11.51 -16.04 -1.04
CA LEU A 68 10.63 -15.08 -1.72
C LEU A 68 10.85 -13.67 -1.16
N THR A 69 11.29 -12.76 -2.02
CA THR A 69 11.66 -11.40 -1.60
C THR A 69 10.42 -10.62 -1.17
N GLN A 70 10.42 -10.20 0.09
CA GLN A 70 9.31 -9.41 0.65
C GLN A 70 9.33 -7.96 0.13
N PRO A 71 8.16 -7.34 -0.11
CA PRO A 71 8.10 -5.97 -0.56
C PRO A 71 8.60 -5.01 0.53
N LYS A 72 9.53 -4.11 0.19
CA LYS A 72 10.29 -3.27 1.12
C LYS A 72 9.45 -2.49 2.14
N TYR A 73 8.25 -2.05 1.74
CA TYR A 73 7.37 -1.20 2.54
C TYR A 73 6.24 -1.96 3.23
N PHE A 74 6.31 -3.28 3.22
CA PHE A 74 5.31 -4.15 3.79
C PHE A 74 5.95 -5.26 4.60
N ARG A 75 5.31 -5.61 5.70
CA ARG A 75 5.55 -6.87 6.39
C ARG A 75 4.60 -7.90 5.83
N VAL A 76 5.15 -9.03 5.42
CA VAL A 76 4.35 -10.18 5.00
C VAL A 76 4.09 -11.03 6.23
N TRP A 77 2.83 -11.22 6.56
CA TRP A 77 2.40 -12.12 7.62
C TRP A 77 2.40 -13.57 7.13
N GLU A 78 2.29 -14.50 8.06
CA GLU A 78 2.29 -15.92 7.75
C GLU A 78 1.18 -16.26 6.75
N LEU A 79 1.54 -17.05 5.74
CA LEU A 79 0.59 -17.68 4.84
C LEU A 79 -0.09 -18.79 5.64
N HIS A 80 -1.41 -18.73 5.79
CA HIS A 80 -2.18 -19.74 6.48
C HIS A 80 -3.03 -20.52 5.48
N GLY A 81 -2.72 -21.80 5.26
CA GLY A 81 -3.58 -22.68 4.48
C GLY A 81 -4.65 -23.34 5.37
N VAL A 82 -5.81 -23.60 4.78
CA VAL A 82 -6.97 -24.20 5.42
C VAL A 82 -7.39 -25.41 4.59
N ALA A 83 -6.96 -26.59 5.03
CA ALA A 83 -7.17 -27.84 4.28
C ALA A 83 -8.66 -28.21 4.15
N GLU A 84 -9.50 -27.89 5.14
CA GLU A 84 -10.92 -28.29 5.20
C GLU A 84 -11.76 -27.69 4.06
N ASN A 85 -11.43 -26.49 3.61
CA ASN A 85 -12.15 -25.79 2.55
C ASN A 85 -11.27 -25.45 1.34
N ASP A 86 -10.08 -26.06 1.26
CA ASP A 86 -9.11 -25.83 0.18
C ASP A 86 -8.89 -24.32 -0.05
N ASN A 87 -8.58 -23.61 1.03
CA ASN A 87 -8.40 -22.17 1.03
C ASN A 87 -7.05 -21.80 1.65
N TRP A 88 -6.65 -20.55 1.48
CA TRP A 88 -5.50 -19.98 2.13
C TRP A 88 -5.71 -18.49 2.34
N THR A 89 -4.94 -17.90 3.23
CA THR A 89 -4.95 -16.46 3.48
C THR A 89 -3.54 -15.99 3.75
N VAL A 90 -3.20 -14.82 3.21
CA VAL A 90 -1.97 -14.10 3.55
C VAL A 90 -2.30 -12.62 3.70
N GLN A 91 -1.56 -11.95 4.58
CA GLN A 91 -1.76 -10.54 4.88
C GLN A 91 -0.45 -9.77 4.67
N LEU A 92 -0.54 -8.62 4.00
CA LEU A 92 0.52 -7.62 3.98
C LEU A 92 0.12 -6.46 4.88
N GLU A 93 1.04 -6.03 5.74
CA GLU A 93 0.87 -4.83 6.56
C GLU A 93 1.84 -3.74 6.11
N ARG A 94 1.33 -2.54 5.82
CA ARG A 94 2.13 -1.38 5.46
C ARG A 94 3.02 -0.95 6.63
N TRP A 95 4.32 -1.16 6.49
CA TRP A 95 5.31 -0.81 7.51
C TRP A 95 6.62 -0.25 6.91
N PRO A 96 7.19 0.85 7.46
CA PRO A 96 6.63 1.70 8.51
C PRO A 96 5.36 2.43 8.02
N PRO A 97 4.46 2.87 8.91
CA PRO A 97 3.22 3.55 8.51
C PRO A 97 3.47 4.66 7.45
N SER A 98 2.57 4.76 6.47
CA SER A 98 2.61 5.86 5.51
C SER A 98 2.25 7.17 6.19
N GLU A 99 2.89 8.28 5.80
CA GLU A 99 2.52 9.61 6.30
C GLU A 99 1.09 10.00 5.92
N GLU A 100 0.60 9.54 4.77
CA GLU A 100 -0.71 9.90 4.22
C GLU A 100 -1.81 8.87 4.55
N ALA A 101 -1.46 7.59 4.55
CA ALA A 101 -2.42 6.49 4.69
C ALA A 101 -2.33 5.77 6.04
N GLY A 102 -1.32 6.07 6.86
CA GLY A 102 -1.03 5.30 8.07
C GLY A 102 -0.55 3.88 7.77
N ALA A 103 -0.64 3.02 8.78
CA ALA A 103 -0.55 1.58 8.57
C ALA A 103 -1.89 1.07 8.02
N TYR A 104 -1.82 0.10 7.12
CA TYR A 104 -2.98 -0.59 6.59
C TYR A 104 -2.61 -2.02 6.22
N ARG A 105 -3.62 -2.85 6.00
CA ARG A 105 -3.54 -4.27 5.73
C ARG A 105 -4.23 -4.56 4.41
N VAL A 106 -3.58 -5.43 3.65
CA VAL A 106 -4.12 -6.03 2.43
C VAL A 106 -4.19 -7.53 2.69
N VAL A 107 -5.42 -8.05 2.75
CA VAL A 107 -5.71 -9.46 2.94
C VAL A 107 -6.01 -10.07 1.57
N TRP A 108 -5.40 -11.21 1.30
CA TRP A 108 -5.58 -11.98 0.08
C TRP A 108 -5.91 -13.42 0.40
N THR A 109 -6.81 -14.00 -0.37
CA THR A 109 -7.28 -15.37 -0.20
C THR A 109 -7.18 -16.15 -1.50
N SER A 110 -7.60 -17.42 -1.51
CA SER A 110 -7.70 -18.20 -2.75
C SER A 110 -8.67 -17.61 -3.78
N ALA A 111 -9.56 -16.70 -3.36
CA ALA A 111 -10.50 -15.98 -4.21
C ALA A 111 -9.99 -14.58 -4.64
N GLY A 112 -8.76 -14.21 -4.28
CA GLY A 112 -8.17 -12.91 -4.59
C GLY A 112 -8.23 -11.92 -3.42
N PHE A 113 -8.27 -10.62 -3.75
CA PHE A 113 -8.32 -9.52 -2.79
C PHE A 113 -9.58 -9.56 -1.91
N ASP A 114 -9.40 -9.61 -0.60
CA ASP A 114 -10.48 -9.58 0.38
C ASP A 114 -10.73 -8.15 0.88
N SER A 115 -11.68 -7.48 0.24
CA SER A 115 -12.07 -6.10 0.59
C SER A 115 -12.77 -5.95 1.94
N LEU A 116 -13.30 -7.04 2.52
CA LEU A 116 -14.02 -7.01 3.79
C LEU A 116 -13.05 -7.09 4.98
N ASN A 117 -11.97 -7.86 4.82
CA ASN A 117 -10.95 -8.04 5.85
C ASN A 117 -9.72 -7.12 5.68
N SER A 118 -9.62 -6.38 4.57
CA SER A 118 -8.61 -5.36 4.34
C SER A 118 -9.05 -3.98 4.83
N ASP A 119 -8.11 -3.18 5.32
CA ASP A 119 -8.38 -1.82 5.82
C ASP A 119 -7.62 -0.72 5.05
N LEU A 120 -7.08 -1.04 3.87
CA LEU A 120 -6.47 -0.05 2.99
C LEU A 120 -7.49 0.99 2.48
N PRO A 121 -7.11 2.27 2.39
CA PRO A 121 -7.97 3.29 1.80
C PRO A 121 -8.41 2.95 0.37
N GLN A 122 -9.69 3.11 0.05
CA GLN A 122 -10.24 2.80 -1.28
C GLN A 122 -9.49 3.47 -2.45
N ARG A 123 -8.98 4.69 -2.24
CA ARG A 123 -8.19 5.44 -3.24
C ARG A 123 -6.86 4.76 -3.65
N LEU A 124 -6.42 3.77 -2.87
CA LEU A 124 -5.19 3.00 -3.08
C LEU A 124 -5.45 1.62 -3.69
N ILE A 125 -6.71 1.16 -3.74
CA ILE A 125 -7.06 -0.09 -4.43
C ILE A 125 -6.82 0.12 -5.94
N PRO A 126 -5.98 -0.69 -6.60
CA PRO A 126 -5.74 -0.56 -8.03
C PRO A 126 -7.03 -0.77 -8.83
N ILE A 127 -7.20 0.05 -9.88
CA ILE A 127 -8.26 -0.14 -10.87
C ILE A 127 -7.67 -1.04 -11.95
N PHE A 128 -8.30 -2.20 -12.19
CA PHE A 128 -7.90 -3.18 -13.20
C PHE A 128 -8.79 -3.06 -14.45
#